data_AF-A0A7X0JFU0-F1
#
_entry.id   AF-A0A7X0JFU0-F1
#
_cell.length_a   1.000
_cell.length_b   1.000
_cell.length_c   1.000
_cell.angle_alpha   90.00
_cell.angle_beta   90.00
_cell.angle_gamma   90.00
#
_symmetry.space_group_name_H-M   'P 1'
#
loop_
_entity.id
_entity.type
_entity.pdbx_description
1 polymer ?
#
loop_
_entity_poly.entity_id
_entity_poly.type
_entity_poly.pdbx_seq_one_letter_code
_entity_poly.pdbx_strand_id
1 'polypeptide(L)'
;MKKHFLAGLALIGAVFSAPASATVSLGDTVTCGGFSFECSTERATVGAGSEFGIDFGRFGTLLLADFTTGLLTISYANNPELPDGAPFGETFALFFSNETNPFTFAELGNVDGVEGLDDSSVSVDGGFVTVNLSNVTFGRDSSLQVKFDRTVTPPPAGAVPEPATWAMMILGFALVGFAMRRRTTATVQPLLA
;
A
#
# COMPACT_ATOMS: atom_id res chain seq x y z
N MET A 1 37.43 37.31 -30.42
CA MET A 1 37.12 35.88 -30.18
C MET A 1 36.40 35.76 -28.85
N LYS A 2 35.13 35.34 -28.84
CA LYS A 2 34.43 34.69 -27.71
C LYS A 2 32.97 34.48 -28.12
N LYS A 3 32.65 33.26 -28.54
CA LYS A 3 31.29 32.79 -28.85
C LYS A 3 30.81 32.03 -27.62
N HIS A 4 29.74 32.49 -26.97
CA HIS A 4 29.10 31.74 -25.89
C HIS A 4 27.91 30.98 -26.48
N PHE A 5 28.09 29.67 -26.63
CA PHE A 5 27.02 28.70 -26.90
C PHE A 5 26.25 28.49 -25.59
N LEU A 6 24.94 28.75 -25.57
CA LEU A 6 24.06 28.27 -24.51
C LEU A 6 23.41 26.96 -24.97
N ALA A 7 23.72 25.88 -24.26
CA ALA A 7 23.08 24.58 -24.39
C ALA A 7 21.68 24.61 -23.75
N GLY A 8 20.68 24.19 -24.52
CA GLY A 8 19.30 24.01 -24.02
C GLY A 8 19.20 22.72 -23.23
N LEU A 9 18.82 22.84 -21.95
CA LEU A 9 18.55 21.71 -21.07
C LEU A 9 17.07 21.33 -21.22
N ALA A 10 16.79 20.21 -21.89
CA ALA A 10 15.45 19.65 -21.96
C ALA A 10 15.14 18.88 -20.66
N LEU A 11 14.19 19.38 -19.86
CA LEU A 11 13.65 18.64 -18.73
C LEU A 11 12.64 17.59 -19.25
N ILE A 12 13.05 16.33 -19.23
CA ILE A 12 12.19 15.16 -19.42
C ILE A 12 11.36 15.00 -18.15
N GLY A 13 10.05 15.20 -18.23
CA GLY A 13 9.13 14.95 -17.13
C GLY A 13 9.04 13.45 -16.84
N ALA A 14 9.48 13.04 -15.65
CA ALA A 14 9.30 11.69 -15.17
C ALA A 14 7.83 11.46 -14.80
N VAL A 15 7.18 10.53 -15.49
CA VAL A 15 5.88 9.99 -15.06
C VAL A 15 6.17 9.10 -13.85
N PHE A 16 5.87 9.57 -12.64
CA PHE A 16 5.86 8.71 -11.47
C PHE A 16 4.62 7.84 -11.53
N SER A 17 4.77 6.61 -12.05
CA SER A 17 3.80 5.55 -11.80
C SER A 17 3.72 5.35 -10.29
N ALA A 18 2.57 5.61 -9.67
CA ALA A 18 2.33 5.12 -8.32
C ALA A 18 2.56 3.60 -8.33
N PRO A 19 3.26 3.03 -7.33
CA PRO A 19 3.40 1.59 -7.27
C PRO A 19 1.99 1.00 -7.22
N ALA A 20 1.70 0.05 -8.11
CA ALA A 20 0.53 -0.79 -7.94
C ALA A 20 0.68 -1.47 -6.58
N SER A 21 -0.15 -1.10 -5.60
CA SER A 21 -0.17 -1.80 -4.32
C SER A 21 -0.43 -3.27 -4.59
N ALA A 22 0.48 -4.13 -4.15
CA ALA A 22 0.30 -5.58 -4.19
C ALA A 22 -0.75 -5.95 -3.12
N THR A 23 -2.00 -6.01 -3.54
CA THR A 23 -3.15 -6.40 -2.71
C THR A 23 -3.52 -7.87 -2.98
N VAL A 24 -4.05 -8.56 -1.97
CA VAL A 24 -4.65 -9.89 -2.14
C VAL A 24 -5.79 -9.81 -3.14
N SER A 25 -5.83 -10.76 -4.09
CA SER A 25 -6.90 -10.90 -5.07
C SER A 25 -7.43 -12.33 -5.12
N LEU A 26 -8.69 -12.49 -5.56
CA LEU A 26 -9.27 -13.81 -5.83
C LEU A 26 -8.42 -14.57 -6.86
N GLY A 27 -8.08 -15.82 -6.55
CA GLY A 27 -7.23 -16.67 -7.38
C GLY A 27 -5.73 -16.57 -7.09
N ASP A 28 -5.29 -15.69 -6.19
CA ASP A 28 -3.89 -15.67 -5.76
C ASP A 28 -3.53 -16.95 -4.97
N THR A 29 -2.27 -17.37 -5.04
CA THR A 29 -1.76 -18.44 -4.17
C THR A 29 -1.13 -17.83 -2.95
N VAL A 30 -1.68 -18.15 -1.78
CA VAL A 30 -1.18 -17.71 -0.47
C VAL A 30 -0.58 -18.89 0.29
N THR A 31 0.36 -18.58 1.18
CA THR A 31 0.98 -19.54 2.10
C THR A 31 0.65 -19.22 3.55
N CYS A 32 0.69 -20.23 4.39
CA CYS A 32 0.48 -20.11 5.84
C CYS A 32 1.62 -20.82 6.58
N GLY A 33 2.10 -20.19 7.64
CA GLY A 33 2.99 -20.78 8.63
C GLY A 33 2.76 -20.16 10.00
N GLY A 34 3.42 -20.68 11.02
CA GLY A 34 3.33 -20.11 12.36
C GLY A 34 4.42 -20.57 13.30
N PHE A 35 4.59 -19.83 14.40
CA PHE A 35 5.32 -20.29 15.58
C PHE A 35 4.31 -20.80 16.59
N SER A 36 4.52 -22.03 17.04
CA SER A 36 3.61 -22.73 17.94
C SER A 36 2.22 -23.01 17.33
N PHE A 37 2.06 -22.86 16.01
CA PHE A 37 0.87 -23.21 15.26
C PHE A 37 1.23 -24.07 14.06
N GLU A 38 0.27 -24.85 13.58
CA GLU A 38 0.37 -25.64 12.35
C GLU A 38 -0.79 -25.28 11.43
N CYS A 39 -0.53 -24.90 10.19
CA CYS A 39 -1.60 -24.63 9.24
C CYS A 39 -2.12 -25.94 8.64
N SER A 40 -3.43 -26.04 8.42
CA SER A 40 -4.08 -27.23 7.84
C SER A 40 -3.49 -27.62 6.48
N THR A 41 -2.99 -26.64 5.74
CA THR A 41 -2.20 -26.78 4.52
C THR A 41 -1.14 -25.68 4.48
N GLU A 42 -0.03 -25.93 3.78
CA GLU A 42 1.03 -24.91 3.61
C GLU A 42 0.66 -23.83 2.59
N ARG A 43 -0.24 -24.17 1.65
CA ARG A 43 -0.65 -23.33 0.52
C ARG A 43 -2.14 -23.46 0.25
N ALA A 44 -2.76 -22.36 -0.19
CA ALA A 44 -4.14 -22.32 -0.62
C ALA A 44 -4.34 -21.26 -1.73
N THR A 45 -5.40 -21.42 -2.52
CA THR A 45 -5.81 -20.42 -3.51
C THR A 45 -6.93 -19.58 -2.90
N VAL A 46 -6.76 -18.26 -2.94
CA VAL A 46 -7.73 -17.29 -2.41
C VAL A 46 -9.05 -17.45 -3.13
N GLY A 47 -10.11 -17.71 -2.38
CA GLY A 47 -11.39 -18.15 -2.93
C GLY A 47 -12.57 -17.77 -2.05
N ALA A 48 -13.51 -18.72 -1.92
CA ALA A 48 -14.68 -18.55 -1.07
C ALA A 48 -14.50 -19.38 0.20
N GLY A 49 -14.76 -18.76 1.36
CA GLY A 49 -14.58 -19.38 2.66
C GLY A 49 -13.12 -19.38 3.11
N SER A 50 -12.84 -19.97 4.27
CA SER A 50 -11.50 -19.94 4.86
C SER A 50 -10.49 -20.83 4.11
N GLU A 51 -9.34 -20.25 3.78
CA GLU A 51 -8.22 -20.92 3.11
C GLU A 51 -7.43 -21.84 4.04
N PHE A 52 -7.31 -21.48 5.32
CA PHE A 52 -6.53 -22.26 6.28
C PHE A 52 -7.28 -22.46 7.59
N GLY A 53 -7.24 -23.69 8.10
CA GLY A 53 -7.34 -23.95 9.53
C GLY A 53 -5.98 -23.75 10.18
N ILE A 54 -5.97 -23.23 11.41
CA ILE A 54 -4.77 -23.03 12.21
C ILE A 54 -4.91 -23.89 13.46
N ASP A 55 -4.07 -24.90 13.54
CA ASP A 55 -4.12 -25.99 14.51
C ASP A 55 -3.10 -25.79 15.63
N PHE A 56 -3.43 -26.35 16.80
CA PHE A 56 -2.51 -26.37 17.94
C PHE A 56 -2.43 -27.76 18.56
N GLY A 57 -1.49 -28.57 18.06
CA GLY A 57 -1.17 -29.88 18.63
C GLY A 57 -2.42 -30.73 18.88
N ARG A 58 -2.68 -31.06 20.15
CA ARG A 58 -3.81 -31.92 20.52
C ARG A 58 -5.18 -31.24 20.42
N PHE A 59 -5.23 -29.91 20.39
CA PHE A 59 -6.49 -29.16 20.37
C PHE A 59 -7.12 -29.10 18.98
N GLY A 60 -6.39 -29.48 17.92
CA GLY A 60 -6.85 -29.38 16.53
C GLY A 60 -6.99 -27.92 16.08
N THR A 61 -7.82 -27.67 15.08
CA THR A 61 -8.06 -26.35 14.50
C THR A 61 -8.72 -25.40 15.49
N LEU A 62 -8.04 -24.29 15.80
CA LEU A 62 -8.50 -23.29 16.76
C LEU A 62 -8.90 -21.98 16.08
N LEU A 63 -8.23 -21.62 15.00
CA LEU A 63 -8.51 -20.42 14.23
C LEU A 63 -8.73 -20.78 12.76
N LEU A 64 -9.42 -19.92 12.05
CA LEU A 64 -9.62 -19.97 10.61
C LEU A 64 -9.07 -18.69 10.00
N ALA A 65 -8.24 -18.81 8.97
CA ALA A 65 -7.79 -17.69 8.16
C ALA A 65 -8.55 -17.68 6.83
N ASP A 66 -9.22 -16.57 6.55
CA ASP A 66 -10.02 -16.30 5.36
C ASP A 66 -9.48 -15.07 4.63
N PHE A 67 -9.01 -15.27 3.41
CA PHE A 67 -8.54 -14.25 2.50
C PHE A 67 -9.66 -13.83 1.56
N THR A 68 -9.93 -12.54 1.53
CA THR A 68 -10.75 -11.91 0.51
C THR A 68 -9.96 -10.79 -0.16
N THR A 69 -10.56 -10.12 -1.14
CA THR A 69 -9.85 -9.06 -1.87
C THR A 69 -9.40 -7.95 -0.91
N GLY A 70 -8.09 -7.80 -0.77
CA GLY A 70 -7.44 -6.81 0.09
C GLY A 70 -7.54 -7.06 1.60
N LEU A 71 -8.02 -8.22 2.05
CA LEU A 71 -8.26 -8.49 3.46
C LEU A 71 -7.91 -9.93 3.83
N LEU A 72 -7.35 -10.11 5.03
CA LEU A 72 -7.30 -11.37 5.75
C LEU A 72 -8.16 -11.22 7.00
N THR A 73 -9.04 -12.19 7.26
CA THR A 73 -9.77 -12.31 8.52
C THR A 73 -9.29 -13.57 9.23
N ILE A 74 -8.86 -13.44 10.48
CA ILE A 74 -8.56 -14.57 11.36
C ILE A 74 -9.67 -14.65 12.38
N SER A 75 -10.40 -15.75 12.39
CA SER A 75 -11.57 -15.95 13.25
C SER A 75 -11.40 -17.18 14.13
N TYR A 76 -12.07 -17.18 15.28
CA TYR A 76 -12.13 -18.35 16.13
C TYR A 76 -12.91 -19.47 15.44
N ALA A 77 -12.35 -20.68 15.41
CA ALA A 77 -12.94 -21.84 14.74
C ALA A 77 -14.12 -22.47 15.51
N ASN A 78 -14.54 -21.85 16.63
CA ASN A 78 -15.56 -22.38 17.53
C ASN A 78 -15.21 -23.75 18.11
N ASN A 79 -13.92 -23.97 18.35
CA ASN A 79 -13.40 -25.22 18.91
C ASN A 79 -13.71 -25.31 20.41
N PRO A 80 -14.48 -26.32 20.88
CA PRO A 80 -14.86 -26.41 22.29
C PRO A 80 -13.71 -26.70 23.26
N GLU A 81 -12.53 -27.08 22.75
CA GLU A 81 -11.37 -27.47 23.55
C GLU A 81 -10.58 -26.28 24.10
N LEU A 82 -10.84 -25.06 23.62
CA LEU A 82 -10.24 -23.83 24.14
C LEU A 82 -11.26 -23.12 25.05
N PRO A 83 -11.00 -23.01 26.37
CA PRO A 83 -11.84 -22.20 27.25
C PRO A 83 -11.91 -20.75 26.76
N ASP A 84 -13.10 -20.18 26.74
CA ASP A 84 -13.32 -18.78 26.39
C ASP A 84 -12.37 -17.87 27.17
N GLY A 85 -11.64 -17.00 26.48
CA GLY A 85 -10.74 -16.07 27.14
C GLY A 85 -9.38 -16.65 27.53
N ALA A 86 -9.02 -17.85 27.06
CA ALA A 86 -7.68 -18.39 27.27
C ALA A 86 -6.65 -17.60 26.43
N PRO A 87 -5.61 -17.03 27.06
CA PRO A 87 -4.57 -16.32 26.34
C PRO A 87 -3.64 -17.30 25.64
N PHE A 88 -3.18 -16.93 24.45
CA PHE A 88 -1.96 -17.50 23.90
C PHE A 88 -0.77 -17.00 24.70
N GLY A 89 0.24 -17.87 24.90
CA GLY A 89 1.41 -17.53 25.71
C GLY A 89 2.36 -16.54 25.03
N GLU A 90 3.59 -16.43 25.55
CA GLU A 90 4.55 -15.38 25.17
C GLU A 90 5.21 -15.55 23.78
N THR A 91 4.95 -16.65 23.06
CA THR A 91 5.60 -16.93 21.76
C THR A 91 4.66 -17.58 20.74
N PHE A 92 3.72 -16.79 20.23
CA PHE A 92 2.75 -17.24 19.22
C PHE A 92 2.71 -16.24 18.06
N ALA A 93 2.82 -16.74 16.83
CA ALA A 93 2.75 -15.90 15.64
C ALA A 93 2.28 -16.70 14.44
N LEU A 94 1.64 -16.00 13.50
CA LEU A 94 1.29 -16.53 12.18
C LEU A 94 2.01 -15.74 11.11
N PHE A 95 2.37 -16.43 10.03
CA PHE A 95 3.06 -15.90 8.88
C PHE A 95 2.26 -16.21 7.63
N PHE A 96 2.04 -15.21 6.81
CA PHE A 96 1.39 -15.37 5.52
C PHE A 96 2.24 -14.74 4.43
N SER A 97 2.27 -15.34 3.25
CA SER A 97 2.79 -14.69 2.05
C SER A 97 1.86 -14.92 0.88
N ASN A 98 1.93 -14.05 -0.11
CA ASN A 98 1.26 -14.23 -1.40
C ASN A 98 2.33 -14.48 -2.45
N GLU A 99 2.30 -15.65 -3.05
CA GLU A 99 3.30 -16.11 -4.01
C GLU A 99 3.10 -15.51 -5.39
N THR A 100 1.85 -15.18 -5.70
CA THR A 100 1.50 -14.51 -6.94
C THR A 100 1.99 -13.06 -6.89
N ASN A 101 1.71 -12.35 -5.80
CA ASN A 101 2.09 -10.95 -5.58
C ASN A 101 2.50 -10.73 -4.12
N PRO A 102 3.81 -10.63 -3.80
CA PRO A 102 4.29 -10.48 -2.43
C PRO A 102 3.71 -9.27 -1.70
N PHE A 103 3.44 -9.42 -0.40
CA PHE A 103 2.90 -8.33 0.42
C PHE A 103 3.90 -7.20 0.58
N THR A 104 3.42 -5.97 0.39
CA THR A 104 4.23 -4.74 0.58
C THR A 104 3.69 -3.85 1.70
N PHE A 105 2.54 -4.23 2.24
CA PHE A 105 1.83 -3.51 3.28
C PHE A 105 0.87 -4.44 4.00
N ALA A 106 0.73 -4.22 5.30
CA ALA A 106 -0.39 -4.69 6.09
C ALA A 106 -0.62 -3.75 7.27
N GLU A 107 -1.87 -3.61 7.69
CA GLU A 107 -2.25 -2.94 8.93
C GLU A 107 -3.33 -3.74 9.64
N LEU A 108 -3.42 -3.57 10.96
CA LEU A 108 -4.51 -4.14 11.74
C LEU A 108 -5.84 -3.52 11.29
N GLY A 109 -6.81 -4.39 11.03
CA GLY A 109 -8.16 -4.02 10.63
C GLY A 109 -9.13 -4.00 11.81
N ASN A 110 -10.37 -4.40 11.55
CA ASN A 110 -11.34 -4.55 12.63
C ASN A 110 -10.94 -5.70 13.56
N VAL A 111 -11.13 -5.50 14.87
CA VAL A 111 -10.92 -6.51 15.89
C VAL A 111 -12.19 -6.60 16.73
N ASP A 112 -12.76 -7.80 16.84
CA ASP A 112 -14.00 -8.06 17.55
C ASP A 112 -13.82 -9.27 18.48
N GLY A 113 -14.01 -9.06 19.79
CA GLY A 113 -13.88 -10.10 20.80
C GLY A 113 -12.47 -10.70 20.97
N VAL A 114 -11.44 -10.05 20.40
CA VAL A 114 -10.03 -10.42 20.60
C VAL A 114 -9.34 -9.33 21.43
N GLU A 115 -8.67 -9.72 22.50
CA GLU A 115 -7.95 -8.81 23.41
C GLU A 115 -6.43 -8.97 23.28
N GLY A 116 -5.68 -7.89 23.55
CA GLY A 116 -4.21 -7.90 23.53
C GLY A 116 -3.57 -7.61 22.17
N LEU A 117 -4.37 -7.21 21.17
CA LEU A 117 -3.88 -6.78 19.86
C LEU A 117 -3.81 -5.25 19.76
N ASP A 118 -2.77 -4.78 19.08
CA ASP A 118 -2.65 -3.41 18.62
C ASP A 118 -1.95 -3.37 17.26
N ASP A 119 -1.75 -2.18 16.69
CA ASP A 119 -1.13 -2.03 15.38
C ASP A 119 0.28 -2.62 15.29
N SER A 120 1.00 -2.77 16.42
CA SER A 120 2.32 -3.38 16.45
C SER A 120 2.29 -4.91 16.36
N SER A 121 1.12 -5.52 16.58
CA SER A 121 0.91 -6.95 16.40
C SER A 121 0.98 -7.38 14.93
N VAL A 122 0.85 -6.45 13.98
CA VAL A 122 0.93 -6.75 12.54
C VAL A 122 2.18 -6.11 11.95
N SER A 123 2.96 -6.89 11.20
CA SER A 123 4.14 -6.38 10.51
C SER A 123 4.31 -7.03 9.14
N VAL A 124 5.01 -6.34 8.24
CA VAL A 124 5.38 -6.88 6.93
C VAL A 124 6.88 -6.76 6.75
N ASP A 125 7.53 -7.88 6.46
CA ASP A 125 8.95 -7.92 6.12
C ASP A 125 9.21 -9.01 5.08
N GLY A 126 10.07 -8.72 4.09
CA GLY A 126 10.45 -9.69 3.06
C GLY A 126 9.30 -10.31 2.25
N GLY A 127 8.14 -9.65 2.15
CA GLY A 127 6.95 -10.20 1.48
C GLY A 127 6.06 -11.08 2.36
N PHE A 128 6.42 -11.26 3.63
CA PHE A 128 5.66 -11.97 4.63
C PHE A 128 4.93 -11.00 5.55
N VAL A 129 3.67 -11.28 5.82
CA VAL A 129 2.87 -10.65 6.86
C VAL A 129 2.99 -11.51 8.10
N THR A 130 3.44 -10.91 9.20
CA THR A 130 3.46 -11.54 10.52
C THR A 130 2.32 -10.97 11.36
N VAL A 131 1.52 -11.86 11.93
CA VAL A 131 0.54 -11.53 12.98
C VAL A 131 1.05 -12.12 14.28
N ASN A 132 1.53 -11.26 15.17
CA ASN A 132 1.95 -11.61 16.52
C ASN A 132 0.70 -11.83 17.38
N LEU A 133 0.58 -13.04 17.91
CA LEU A 133 -0.51 -13.49 18.76
C LEU A 133 -0.04 -13.78 20.19
N SER A 134 1.15 -13.33 20.57
CA SER A 134 1.65 -13.49 21.94
C SER A 134 0.78 -12.70 22.93
N ASN A 135 0.35 -13.35 24.00
CA ASN A 135 -0.54 -12.77 25.03
C ASN A 135 -1.89 -12.26 24.47
N VAL A 136 -2.29 -12.77 23.31
CA VAL A 136 -3.59 -12.46 22.70
C VAL A 136 -4.63 -13.46 23.18
N THR A 137 -5.82 -12.95 23.46
CA THR A 137 -6.95 -13.74 23.95
C THR A 137 -8.08 -13.71 22.93
N PHE A 138 -8.55 -14.89 22.50
CA PHE A 138 -9.70 -15.02 21.62
C PHE A 138 -10.95 -15.40 22.42
N GLY A 139 -12.02 -14.61 22.29
CA GLY A 139 -13.36 -14.98 22.75
C GLY A 139 -14.09 -15.92 21.77
N ARG A 140 -15.27 -16.42 22.17
CA ARG A 140 -16.18 -17.08 21.23
C ARG A 140 -16.60 -16.13 20.13
N ASP A 141 -16.71 -16.68 18.91
CA ASP A 141 -17.11 -15.94 17.71
C ASP A 141 -16.26 -14.67 17.45
N SER A 142 -15.05 -14.63 18.00
CA SER A 142 -14.14 -13.50 17.85
C SER A 142 -13.43 -13.53 16.51
N SER A 143 -13.02 -12.35 16.03
CA SER A 143 -12.22 -12.22 14.82
C SER A 143 -11.32 -10.99 14.86
N LEU A 144 -10.21 -11.08 14.14
CA LEU A 144 -9.37 -9.94 13.80
C LEU A 144 -9.21 -9.88 12.29
N GLN A 145 -8.93 -8.69 11.78
CA GLN A 145 -8.66 -8.47 10.37
C GLN A 145 -7.27 -7.89 10.16
N VAL A 146 -6.71 -8.16 8.99
CA VAL A 146 -5.48 -7.55 8.49
C VAL A 146 -5.77 -7.03 7.08
N LYS A 147 -5.58 -5.74 6.85
CA LYS A 147 -5.82 -5.09 5.57
C LYS A 147 -4.54 -4.99 4.77
N PHE A 148 -4.63 -5.28 3.47
CA PHE A 148 -3.48 -5.21 2.54
C PHE A 148 -3.58 -4.07 1.53
N ASP A 149 -4.75 -3.43 1.43
CA ASP A 149 -4.93 -2.28 0.57
C ASP A 149 -4.57 -0.98 1.33
N ARG A 150 -3.57 -0.26 0.80
CA ARG A 150 -3.47 1.17 1.08
C ARG A 150 -4.41 1.88 0.12
N THR A 151 -5.56 2.33 0.63
CA THR A 151 -6.23 3.49 0.01
C THR A 151 -5.35 4.72 0.25
N VAL A 152 -4.25 4.82 -0.49
CA VAL A 152 -3.50 6.07 -0.61
C VAL A 152 -4.49 7.03 -1.23
N THR A 153 -5.04 7.94 -0.40
CA THR A 153 -5.71 9.12 -0.93
C THR A 153 -4.71 9.73 -1.91
N PRO A 154 -5.04 9.84 -3.21
CA PRO A 154 -4.06 10.27 -4.20
C PRO A 154 -3.48 11.60 -3.72
N PRO A 155 -2.15 11.82 -3.83
CA PRO A 155 -1.57 13.12 -3.51
C PRO A 155 -2.38 14.18 -4.26
N PRO A 156 -2.68 15.33 -3.62
CA PRO A 156 -3.59 16.33 -4.19
C PRO A 156 -3.18 16.58 -5.64
N ALA A 157 -4.14 16.36 -6.56
CA ALA A 157 -3.93 16.47 -8.00
C ALA A 157 -3.03 17.68 -8.25
N GLY A 158 -1.84 17.44 -8.82
CA GLY A 158 -0.76 18.41 -8.88
C GLY A 158 -1.31 19.79 -9.23
N ALA A 159 -1.07 20.75 -8.34
CA ALA A 159 -1.74 22.05 -8.35
C ALA A 159 -1.71 22.64 -9.76
N VAL A 160 -2.86 22.60 -10.44
CA VAL A 160 -3.06 23.42 -11.64
C VAL A 160 -2.86 24.85 -11.17
N PRO A 161 -1.92 25.61 -11.74
CA PRO A 161 -1.70 26.98 -11.29
C PRO A 161 -3.03 27.71 -11.34
N GLU A 162 -3.37 28.41 -10.27
CA GLU A 162 -4.66 29.11 -10.18
C GLU A 162 -4.84 30.04 -11.40
N PRO A 163 -6.07 30.34 -11.86
CA PRO A 163 -6.31 31.13 -13.06
C PRO A 163 -5.54 32.46 -13.10
N ALA A 164 -5.25 33.05 -11.93
CA ALA A 164 -4.42 34.23 -11.79
C ALA A 164 -2.96 34.02 -12.24
N THR A 165 -2.38 32.86 -11.98
CA THR A 165 -1.01 32.51 -12.39
C THR A 165 -0.89 32.40 -13.91
N TRP A 166 -1.90 31.83 -14.57
CA TRP A 166 -1.97 31.78 -16.04
C TRP A 166 -2.07 33.18 -16.63
N ALA A 167 -2.90 34.04 -16.02
CA ALA A 167 -3.04 35.42 -16.45
C ALA A 167 -1.72 36.19 -16.31
N MET A 168 -0.98 36.02 -15.20
CA MET A 168 0.33 36.65 -14.99
C MET A 168 1.37 36.18 -16.01
N MET A 169 1.40 34.88 -16.34
CA MET A 169 2.32 34.36 -17.36
C MET A 169 2.00 34.89 -18.75
N ILE A 170 0.71 34.89 -19.14
CA ILE A 170 0.26 35.44 -20.43
C ILE A 170 0.57 36.93 -20.51
N LEU A 171 0.32 37.69 -19.44
CA LEU A 171 0.62 39.12 -19.36
C LEU A 171 2.12 39.39 -19.50
N GLY A 172 2.97 38.58 -18.83
CA GLY A 172 4.41 38.65 -18.97
C GLY A 172 4.88 38.43 -20.42
N PHE A 173 4.37 37.40 -21.10
CA PHE A 173 4.70 37.14 -22.50
C PHE A 173 4.19 38.23 -23.45
N ALA A 174 2.98 38.75 -23.20
CA ALA A 174 2.41 39.85 -23.98
C ALA A 174 3.25 41.12 -23.89
N LEU A 175 3.74 41.47 -22.69
CA LEU A 175 4.62 42.62 -22.47
C LEU A 175 5.94 42.51 -23.24
N VAL A 176 6.59 41.34 -23.18
CA VAL A 176 7.85 41.11 -23.90
C VAL A 176 7.65 41.17 -25.42
N GLY A 177 6.59 40.54 -25.93
CA GLY A 177 6.23 40.58 -27.35
C GLY A 177 5.92 42.00 -27.84
N PHE A 178 5.22 42.78 -27.03
CA PHE A 178 4.92 44.18 -27.33
C PHE A 178 6.18 45.05 -27.37
N ALA A 179 7.10 44.86 -26.43
CA ALA A 179 8.37 45.59 -26.40
C ALA A 179 9.22 45.32 -27.65
N MET A 180 9.24 44.07 -28.14
CA MET A 180 9.94 43.74 -29.39
C MET A 180 9.34 44.42 -30.62
N ARG A 181 8.00 44.49 -30.72
CA ARG A 181 7.33 45.16 -31.84
C ARG A 181 7.51 46.68 -31.86
N ARG A 182 7.80 47.31 -30.72
CA ARG A 182 7.99 48.77 -30.63
C ARG A 182 9.36 49.24 -31.12
N ARG A 183 10.34 48.36 -31.38
CA ARG A 183 11.61 48.79 -31.99
C ARG A 183 11.37 49.29 -33.40
N THR A 184 11.34 50.61 -33.55
CA THR A 184 11.32 51.33 -34.83
C THR A 184 12.54 50.93 -35.65
N THR A 185 12.30 50.41 -36.86
CA THR A 185 13.31 50.13 -37.85
C THR A 185 14.11 51.40 -38.11
N ALA A 186 15.40 51.41 -37.77
CA ALA A 186 16.27 52.52 -38.12
C ALA A 186 16.33 52.61 -39.65
N THR A 187 15.86 53.73 -40.20
CA THR A 187 15.98 54.03 -41.62
C THR A 187 17.46 54.07 -41.97
N VAL A 188 17.96 53.04 -42.64
CA VAL A 188 19.32 53.02 -43.17
C VAL A 188 19.35 54.03 -44.32
N GLN A 189 19.98 55.18 -44.08
CA GLN A 189 20.22 56.17 -45.12
C GLN A 189 21.39 55.66 -45.98
N PRO A 190 21.18 55.35 -47.27
CA PRO A 190 22.27 54.91 -48.13
C PRO A 190 23.16 56.12 -48.43
N LEU A 191 24.44 56.00 -48.09
CA LEU A 191 25.47 57.00 -48.40
C LEU A 191 25.95 56.70 -49.83
N LEU A 192 25.49 57.48 -50.79
CA LEU A 192 25.99 57.45 -52.16
C LEU A 192 27.35 58.17 -52.20
N ALA A 193 28.38 57.45 -52.62
CA ALA A 193 29.67 57.96 -53.08
C ALA A 193 30.10 57.13 -54.30
#